data_AF-A0A389MGI8-F1
#
_entry.id   AF-A0A389MGI8-F1
#
_cell.length_a   1.000
_cell.length_b   1.000
_cell.length_c   1.000
_cell.angle_alpha   90.00
_cell.angle_beta   90.00
_cell.angle_gamma   90.00
#
_symmetry.space_group_name_H-M   'P 1'
#
loop_
_entity.id
_entity.type
_entity.pdbx_description
1 polymer ?
#
loop_
_entity_poly.entity_id
_entity_poly.type
_entity_poly.pdbx_seq_one_letter_code
_entity_poly.pdbx_strand_id
1 'polypeptide(L)'
;MSKTKPPPVAQKPPALMTASYWEIGRRIVEAEQKGKRRAGYGEQLIARLSLDLTQRFGRGFSARNLEQMRQFFLIWLIAQTVSAQLAADSEGMAS
;
A
#
# COMPACT_ATOMS: atom_id res chain seq x y z
N MET A 1 -31.08 -41.03 -7.02
CA MET A 1 -30.30 -40.20 -6.06
C MET A 1 -29.25 -39.40 -6.82
N SER A 2 -29.38 -38.07 -6.94
CA SER A 2 -28.31 -37.21 -7.45
C SER A 2 -27.82 -36.35 -6.30
N LYS A 3 -26.66 -36.68 -5.74
CA LYS A 3 -25.97 -35.81 -4.79
C LYS A 3 -25.25 -34.73 -5.58
N THR A 4 -25.88 -33.57 -5.74
CA THR A 4 -25.20 -32.36 -6.20
C THR A 4 -24.19 -31.94 -5.14
N LYS A 5 -22.91 -31.87 -5.53
CA LYS A 5 -21.84 -31.30 -4.71
C LYS A 5 -22.14 -29.81 -4.53
N PRO A 6 -22.25 -29.27 -3.30
CA PRO A 6 -22.46 -27.85 -3.12
C PRO A 6 -21.25 -27.07 -3.67
N PRO A 7 -21.45 -25.88 -4.26
CA PRO A 7 -20.36 -25.05 -4.75
C PRO A 7 -19.43 -24.66 -3.58
N PRO A 8 -18.10 -24.57 -3.78
CA PRO A 8 -17.20 -24.15 -2.72
C PRO A 8 -17.48 -22.70 -2.32
N VAL A 9 -18.17 -22.51 -1.19
CA VAL A 9 -18.26 -21.20 -0.51
C VAL A 9 -17.01 -21.03 0.33
N ALA A 10 -16.13 -20.13 -0.09
CA ALA A 10 -15.34 -19.21 0.74
C ALA A 10 -14.23 -18.55 -0.09
N GLN A 11 -14.39 -17.27 -0.46
CA GLN A 11 -13.24 -16.43 -0.80
C GLN A 11 -13.36 -15.07 -0.09
N LYS A 12 -12.76 -14.99 1.10
CA LYS A 12 -12.16 -13.76 1.63
C LYS A 12 -10.73 -14.14 2.02
N PRO A 13 -9.71 -13.37 1.57
CA PRO A 13 -9.58 -12.02 2.10
C PRO A 13 -9.02 -11.00 1.08
N PRO A 14 -9.88 -10.27 0.34
CA PRO A 14 -9.42 -9.08 -0.37
C PRO A 14 -8.79 -8.07 0.61
N ALA A 15 -9.24 -8.01 1.87
CA ALA A 15 -8.73 -7.10 2.89
C ALA A 15 -7.28 -7.37 3.34
N LEU A 16 -6.85 -8.64 3.48
CA LEU A 16 -5.47 -8.97 3.91
C LEU A 16 -4.45 -8.61 2.83
N MET A 17 -4.80 -8.85 1.56
CA MET A 17 -3.96 -8.44 0.42
C MET A 17 -3.87 -6.92 0.33
N THR A 18 -5.00 -6.21 0.43
CA THR A 18 -5.03 -4.74 0.41
C THR A 18 -4.24 -4.15 1.58
N ALA A 19 -4.38 -4.69 2.79
CA ALA A 19 -3.62 -4.26 3.95
C ALA A 19 -2.11 -4.49 3.75
N SER A 20 -1.73 -5.61 3.15
CA SER A 20 -0.32 -5.92 2.84
C SER A 20 0.25 -4.94 1.80
N TYR A 21 -0.49 -4.62 0.75
CA TYR A 21 -0.07 -3.66 -0.27
C TYR A 21 0.06 -2.25 0.28
N TRP A 22 -0.86 -1.84 1.15
CA TRP A 22 -0.77 -0.58 1.87
C TRP A 22 0.46 -0.53 2.79
N GLU A 23 0.69 -1.60 3.55
CA GLU A 23 1.84 -1.74 4.44
C GLU A 23 3.18 -1.70 3.69
N ILE A 24 3.24 -2.32 2.50
CA ILE A 24 4.41 -2.24 1.62
C ILE A 24 4.63 -0.81 1.14
N GLY A 25 3.59 -0.13 0.65
CA GLY A 25 3.66 1.27 0.22
C GLY A 25 4.15 2.19 1.35
N ARG A 26 3.62 2.02 2.56
CA ARG A 26 4.05 2.75 3.77
C ARG A 26 5.53 2.57 4.05
N ARG A 27 6.03 1.33 4.07
CA ARG A 27 7.45 1.03 4.34
C ARG A 27 8.38 1.62 3.30
N ILE A 28 7.98 1.62 2.02
CA ILE A 28 8.75 2.24 0.94
C ILE A 28 8.88 3.75 1.21
N VAL A 29 7.77 4.43 1.47
CA VAL A 29 7.76 5.88 1.72
C VAL A 29 8.54 6.25 2.99
N GLU A 30 8.39 5.49 4.08
CA GLU A 30 9.17 5.72 5.31
C GLU A 30 10.67 5.52 5.09
N ALA A 31 11.06 4.51 4.31
CA ALA A 31 12.46 4.26 3.97
C ALA A 31 13.04 5.41 3.10
N GLU A 32 12.28 5.91 2.12
CA GLU A 32 12.65 7.08 1.31
C GLU A 32 12.79 8.35 2.16
N GLN A 33 11.89 8.57 3.12
CA GLN A 33 11.91 9.74 4.00
C GLN A 33 13.06 9.68 5.02
N LYS A 34 13.34 8.51 5.60
CA LYS A 34 14.50 8.29 6.50
C LYS A 34 15.82 8.39 5.75
N GLY A 35 15.86 7.95 4.50
CA GLY A 35 17.00 8.06 3.58
C GLY A 35 17.11 9.41 2.87
N LYS A 36 16.88 10.54 3.57
CA LYS A 36 17.09 11.94 3.12
C LYS A 36 17.31 12.12 1.60
N ARG A 37 16.23 12.06 0.83
CA ARG A 37 16.05 12.62 -0.53
C ARG A 37 17.28 12.54 -1.46
N ARG A 38 17.99 11.41 -1.51
CA ARG A 38 18.89 11.17 -2.65
C ARG A 38 18.01 10.74 -3.83
N ALA A 39 17.97 11.59 -4.86
CA ALA A 39 17.38 11.22 -6.14
C ALA A 39 17.97 9.86 -6.57
N GLY A 40 17.11 8.88 -6.82
CA GLY A 40 17.49 7.50 -7.17
C GLY A 40 17.51 6.46 -6.03
N TYR A 41 17.47 6.87 -4.74
CA TYR A 41 17.40 5.90 -3.64
C TYR A 41 16.09 5.09 -3.65
N GLY A 42 14.97 5.78 -3.92
CA GLY A 42 13.65 5.14 -4.07
C GLY A 42 13.61 4.09 -5.17
N GLU A 43 14.18 4.41 -6.33
CA GLU A 43 14.25 3.48 -7.48
C GLU A 43 15.07 2.24 -7.17
N GLN A 44 16.23 2.40 -6.52
CA GLN A 44 17.07 1.27 -6.09
C GLN A 44 16.37 0.40 -5.04
N LEU A 45 15.66 1.02 -4.10
CA LEU A 45 14.87 0.32 -3.09
C LEU A 45 13.76 -0.52 -3.73
N ILE A 46 13.01 0.06 -4.66
CA ILE A 46 11.94 -0.63 -5.39
C ILE A 46 12.48 -1.78 -6.23
N ALA A 47 13.60 -1.58 -6.93
CA ALA A 47 14.23 -2.63 -7.73
C ALA A 47 14.65 -3.82 -6.86
N ARG A 48 15.28 -3.56 -5.69
CA ARG A 48 15.68 -4.60 -4.74
C ARG A 48 14.47 -5.35 -4.16
N LEU A 49 13.44 -4.61 -3.74
CA LEU A 49 12.22 -5.19 -3.19
C LEU A 49 11.48 -6.02 -4.23
N SER A 50 11.47 -5.59 -5.50
CA SER A 50 10.83 -6.34 -6.57
C SER A 50 11.48 -7.70 -6.74
N LEU A 51 12.81 -7.76 -6.73
CA LEU A 51 13.54 -9.02 -6.84
C LEU A 51 13.24 -9.97 -5.66
N ASP A 52 13.40 -9.49 -4.42
CA ASP A 52 13.25 -10.32 -3.21
C ASP A 52 11.79 -10.80 -3.04
N LEU A 53 10.81 -9.91 -3.20
CA LEU A 53 9.40 -10.26 -3.04
C LEU A 53 8.89 -11.14 -4.18
N THR A 54 9.36 -10.92 -5.43
CA THR A 54 9.03 -11.82 -6.54
C THR A 54 9.64 -13.20 -6.33
N GLN A 55 10.87 -13.28 -5.81
CA GLN A 55 11.52 -14.55 -5.50
C GLN A 55 10.80 -15.32 -4.37
N ARG A 56 10.32 -14.62 -3.34
CA ARG A 56 9.66 -15.24 -2.18
C ARG A 56 8.19 -15.57 -2.40
N PHE A 57 7.45 -14.70 -3.09
CA PHE A 57 5.99 -14.76 -3.17
C PHE A 57 5.44 -14.89 -4.60
N GLY A 58 6.30 -14.74 -5.62
CA GLY A 58 5.92 -14.90 -7.02
C GLY A 58 5.29 -13.65 -7.63
N ARG A 59 4.29 -13.84 -8.50
CA ARG A 59 3.68 -12.75 -9.27
C ARG A 59 2.98 -11.73 -8.36
N GLY A 60 3.02 -10.46 -8.77
CA GLY A 60 2.37 -9.35 -8.07
C GLY A 60 3.33 -8.32 -7.49
N PHE A 61 4.62 -8.63 -7.42
CA PHE A 61 5.67 -7.78 -6.84
C PHE A 61 6.66 -7.23 -7.89
N SER A 62 6.17 -6.93 -9.09
CA SER A 62 6.97 -6.20 -10.09
C SER A 62 7.31 -4.79 -9.58
N ALA A 63 8.40 -4.20 -10.06
CA ALA A 63 8.78 -2.83 -9.74
C ALA A 63 7.63 -1.84 -10.02
N ARG A 64 6.89 -2.06 -11.12
CA ARG A 64 5.69 -1.30 -11.48
C ARG A 64 4.60 -1.38 -10.41
N ASN A 65 4.32 -2.58 -9.90
CA ASN A 65 3.30 -2.77 -8.86
C ASN A 65 3.74 -2.14 -7.54
N LEU A 66 5.02 -2.26 -7.17
CA LEU A 66 5.57 -1.62 -5.97
C LEU A 66 5.52 -0.09 -6.05
N GLU A 67 5.79 0.48 -7.21
CA GLU A 67 5.62 1.91 -7.46
C GLU A 67 4.15 2.33 -7.29
N GLN A 68 3.20 1.54 -7.80
CA GLN A 68 1.77 1.79 -7.58
C GLN A 68 1.38 1.73 -6.09
N MET A 69 1.90 0.76 -5.33
CA MET A 69 1.67 0.66 -3.88
C MET A 69 2.23 1.88 -3.14
N ARG A 70 3.43 2.35 -3.53
CA ARG A 70 4.05 3.57 -3.01
C ARG A 70 3.18 4.81 -3.28
N GLN A 71 2.76 5.00 -4.52
CA GLN A 71 1.89 6.11 -4.93
C GLN A 71 0.56 6.09 -4.18
N PHE A 72 -0.05 4.91 -4.04
CA PHE A 72 -1.30 4.75 -3.31
C PHE A 72 -1.17 5.23 -1.85
N PHE A 73 -0.08 4.87 -1.17
CA PHE A 73 0.18 5.32 0.19
C PHE A 73 0.41 6.85 0.28
N LEU A 74 1.14 7.43 -0.68
CA LEU A 74 1.34 8.89 -0.74
C LEU A 74 0.04 9.65 -0.90
N ILE A 75 -0.85 9.19 -1.79
CA ILE A 75 -2.17 9.78 -2.00
C ILE A 75 -2.99 9.73 -0.71
N TRP A 76 -2.97 8.58 -0.01
CA TRP A 76 -3.66 8.45 1.27
C TRP A 76 -3.11 9.42 2.32
N LEU A 77 -1.78 9.57 2.43
CA LEU A 77 -1.15 10.48 3.39
C LEU A 77 -1.57 11.95 3.15
N ILE A 78 -1.66 12.36 1.88
CA ILE A 78 -2.14 13.69 1.49
C ILE A 78 -3.61 13.86 1.93
N ALA A 79 -4.48 12.90 1.61
CA ALA A 79 -5.89 12.94 1.98
C ALA A 79 -6.12 12.97 3.51
N GLN A 80 -5.29 12.23 4.26
CA GLN A 80 -5.28 12.24 5.73
C GLN A 80 -4.94 13.63 6.27
N THR A 81 -3.88 14.24 5.72
CA THR A 81 -3.43 15.58 6.13
C THR A 81 -4.50 16.64 5.87
N VAL A 82 -5.16 16.59 4.70
CA VAL A 82 -6.25 17.51 4.35
C VAL A 82 -7.46 17.32 5.27
N SER A 83 -7.84 16.07 5.54
CA SER A 83 -8.94 15.76 6.46
C SER A 83 -8.68 16.30 7.87
N ALA A 84 -7.44 16.16 8.36
CA ALA A 84 -7.04 16.67 9.67
C ALA A 84 -7.08 18.20 9.74
N GLN A 85 -6.64 18.89 8.67
CA GLN A 85 -6.74 20.35 8.58
C GLN A 85 -8.19 20.83 8.57
N LEU A 86 -9.05 20.19 7.78
CA LEU A 86 -10.47 20.55 7.69
C LEU A 86 -11.21 20.37 9.03
N ALA A 87 -10.87 19.31 9.78
CA ALA A 87 -11.42 19.09 11.11
C ALA A 87 -11.03 20.23 12.07
N ALA A 88 -9.75 20.62 12.09
CA ALA A 88 -9.26 21.71 12.94
C ALA A 88 -9.89 23.07 12.61
N ASP A 89 -10.10 23.36 11.31
CA ASP A 89 -10.74 24.60 10.87
C ASP A 89 -12.23 24.67 11.28
N SER A 90 -12.91 23.51 11.33
CA SER A 90 -14.31 23.44 11.77
C SER A 90 -14.51 23.61 13.27
N GLU A 91 -13.52 23.22 14.09
CA GLU A 91 -13.55 23.41 15.56
C GLU A 91 -13.20 24.85 15.97
N GLY A 92 -12.32 25.52 15.22
CA GLY A 92 -11.97 26.93 15.44
C GLY A 92 -13.09 27.93 15.14
N MET A 93 -14.13 27.50 14.40
CA MET A 93 -15.27 28.34 14.03
C MET A 93 -16.44 28.25 15.05
N ALA A 94 -16.34 27.35 16.04
CA ALA A 94 -17.33 27.15 17.10
C ALA A 94 -16.98 27.87 18.42
N SER A 95 -15.98 28.76 18.42
CA SER A 95 -15.56 29.57 19.58
C SER A 95 -15.87 31.06 19.39
#